data_AF-A0A1A7XPX3-F1
#
_entry.id   AF-A0A1A7XPX3-F1
#
_cell.length_a   1.000
_cell.length_b   1.000
_cell.length_c   1.000
_cell.angle_alpha   90.00
_cell.angle_beta   90.00
_cell.angle_gamma   90.00
#
_symmetry.space_group_name_H-M   'P 1'
#
loop_
_entity.id
_entity.type
_entity.pdbx_description
1 polymer ?
#
loop_
_entity_poly.entity_id
_entity_poly.type
_entity_poly.pdbx_seq_one_letter_code
_entity_poly.pdbx_strand_id
1 'polypeptide(L)'
;MLSSFPFRVASHPGFGGWYLPVIICRYTAVLFYFSMYVGILFISFISLERYAKVVHHTPSPSTTPSCRSRFSMATMLQLLQSAPFARVLALVTWGLLLLCCLPNTILTSRAATEHNSSCIELKTPLGFQWHTVSNLLCVSLFWVTLSVVAFSYTSIAHHVYKSYRRMRQDNGDICRKSNRSIFIILA
;
A
#
# COMPACT_ATOMS: atom_id res chain seq x y z
N MET A 1 -1.09 -14.48 5.35
CA MET A 1 -2.49 -14.54 4.87
C MET A 1 -2.97 -15.99 4.72
N LEU A 2 -2.36 -16.81 3.86
CA LEU A 2 -2.80 -18.20 3.59
C LEU A 2 -2.77 -19.13 4.83
N SER A 3 -1.81 -18.96 5.74
CA SER A 3 -1.70 -19.78 6.96
C SER A 3 -2.85 -19.56 7.96
N SER A 4 -3.56 -18.44 7.87
CA SER A 4 -4.65 -18.08 8.80
C SER A 4 -6.02 -18.64 8.39
N PHE A 5 -6.18 -19.05 7.11
CA PHE A 5 -7.42 -19.58 6.56
C PHE A 5 -7.87 -20.92 7.17
N PRO A 6 -7.02 -21.96 7.32
CA PRO A 6 -7.46 -23.25 7.85
C PRO A 6 -8.02 -23.14 9.27
N PHE A 7 -7.46 -22.26 10.10
CA PHE A 7 -7.95 -22.00 11.47
C PHE A 7 -9.31 -21.30 11.48
N ARG A 8 -9.59 -20.38 10.55
CA ARG A 8 -10.92 -19.76 10.41
C ARG A 8 -11.95 -20.76 9.91
N VAL A 9 -11.61 -21.58 8.92
CA VAL A 9 -12.52 -22.61 8.39
C VAL A 9 -12.83 -23.67 9.47
N ALA A 10 -11.85 -24.05 10.28
CA ALA A 10 -12.05 -24.99 11.40
C ALA A 10 -12.95 -24.44 12.53
N SER A 11 -13.09 -23.11 12.66
CA SER A 11 -13.96 -22.51 13.66
C SER A 11 -15.45 -22.51 13.30
N HIS A 12 -15.80 -22.59 12.02
CA HIS A 12 -17.20 -22.63 11.56
C HIS A 12 -17.98 -23.90 11.96
N PRO A 13 -17.40 -25.11 11.90
CA PRO A 13 -18.10 -26.34 12.30
C PRO A 13 -18.11 -26.63 13.81
N GLY A 14 -17.68 -25.70 14.68
CA GLY A 14 -17.65 -25.92 16.14
C GLY A 14 -16.59 -26.91 16.62
N PHE A 15 -15.64 -27.27 15.75
CA PHE A 15 -14.66 -28.34 15.96
C PHE A 15 -13.50 -27.92 16.89
N GLY A 16 -13.78 -27.61 18.15
CA GLY A 16 -12.75 -27.30 19.17
C GLY A 16 -13.18 -26.46 20.36
N GLY A 17 -14.49 -26.37 20.62
CA GLY A 17 -15.06 -25.72 21.82
C GLY A 17 -14.54 -24.30 22.03
N TRP A 18 -14.25 -23.94 23.28
CA TRP A 18 -13.76 -22.62 23.67
C TRP A 18 -12.27 -22.36 23.34
N TYR A 19 -11.49 -23.38 22.96
CA TYR A 19 -10.04 -23.24 22.78
C TYR A 19 -9.65 -22.66 21.41
N LEU A 20 -10.38 -23.02 20.35
CA LEU A 20 -10.15 -22.49 19.00
C LEU A 20 -10.36 -20.97 18.88
N PRO A 21 -11.48 -20.39 19.39
CA PRO A 21 -11.67 -18.93 19.41
C PRO A 21 -10.54 -18.20 20.12
N VAL A 22 -9.99 -18.78 21.19
CA VAL A 22 -8.89 -18.20 21.97
C VAL A 22 -7.59 -18.18 21.17
N ILE A 23 -7.23 -19.26 20.49
CA ILE A 23 -6.05 -19.31 19.61
C ILE A 23 -6.20 -18.33 18.46
N ILE A 24 -7.40 -18.30 17.85
CA ILE A 24 -7.70 -17.37 16.76
C ILE A 24 -7.52 -15.93 17.23
N CYS A 25 -8.03 -15.61 18.42
CA CYS A 25 -7.92 -14.27 18.98
C CYS A 25 -6.49 -13.85 19.28
N ARG A 26 -5.72 -14.74 19.93
CA ARG A 26 -4.37 -14.44 20.41
C ARG A 26 -3.33 -14.39 19.31
N TYR A 27 -3.43 -15.24 18.29
CA TYR A 27 -2.35 -15.43 17.31
C TYR A 27 -2.83 -15.28 15.87
N THR A 28 -3.85 -16.04 15.47
CA THR A 28 -4.23 -16.12 14.05
C THR A 28 -4.78 -14.81 13.51
N ALA A 29 -5.60 -14.11 14.29
CA ALA A 29 -6.16 -12.81 13.93
C ALA A 29 -5.05 -11.77 13.80
N VAL A 30 -4.12 -11.73 14.77
CA VAL A 30 -3.01 -10.77 14.75
C VAL A 30 -2.09 -11.01 13.55
N LEU A 31 -1.73 -12.26 13.25
CA LEU A 31 -0.93 -12.62 12.07
C LEU A 31 -1.63 -12.29 10.75
N PHE A 32 -2.96 -12.45 10.70
CA PHE A 32 -3.76 -12.08 9.54
C PHE A 32 -3.71 -10.57 9.30
N TYR A 33 -4.02 -9.76 10.32
CA TYR A 33 -3.98 -8.30 10.21
C TYR A 33 -2.57 -7.80 9.92
N PHE A 34 -1.55 -8.34 10.57
CA PHE A 34 -0.15 -8.03 10.30
C PHE A 34 0.20 -8.25 8.83
N SER A 35 -0.10 -9.44 8.30
CA SER A 35 0.15 -9.77 6.88
C SER A 35 -0.58 -8.81 5.93
N MET A 36 -1.80 -8.42 6.28
CA MET A 36 -2.64 -7.52 5.49
C MET A 36 -1.98 -6.14 5.38
N TYR A 37 -1.62 -5.54 6.51
CA TYR A 37 -1.04 -4.19 6.54
C TYR A 37 0.36 -4.13 5.93
N VAL A 38 1.20 -5.16 6.17
CA VAL A 38 2.49 -5.31 5.48
C VAL A 38 2.28 -5.32 3.95
N GLY A 39 1.31 -6.10 3.48
CA GLY A 39 0.97 -6.16 2.05
C GLY A 39 0.52 -4.81 1.48
N ILE A 40 -0.39 -4.11 2.17
CA ILE A 40 -0.90 -2.79 1.74
C ILE A 40 0.24 -1.77 1.65
N LEU A 41 1.14 -1.75 2.63
CA LEU A 41 2.28 -0.83 2.63
C LEU A 41 3.27 -1.13 1.50
N PHE A 42 3.57 -2.40 1.25
CA PHE A 42 4.42 -2.75 0.12
C PHE A 42 3.77 -2.39 -1.23
N ILE A 43 2.47 -2.60 -1.40
CA ILE A 43 1.75 -2.16 -2.61
C ILE A 43 1.91 -0.64 -2.78
N SER A 44 1.70 0.13 -1.70
CA SER A 44 1.88 1.59 -1.71
C SER A 44 3.31 2.00 -2.10
N PHE A 45 4.34 1.34 -1.56
CA PHE A 45 5.73 1.63 -1.90
C PHE A 45 6.06 1.25 -3.35
N ILE A 46 5.58 0.11 -3.84
CA ILE A 46 5.77 -0.32 -5.24
C ILE A 46 5.09 0.66 -6.21
N SER A 47 3.88 1.12 -5.90
CA SER A 47 3.17 2.10 -6.73
C SER A 47 3.91 3.43 -6.80
N LEU A 48 4.47 3.89 -5.67
CA LEU A 48 5.33 5.08 -5.63
C LEU A 48 6.61 4.90 -6.44
N GLU A 49 7.29 3.76 -6.33
CA GLU A 49 8.49 3.46 -7.11
C GLU A 49 8.21 3.47 -8.61
N ARG A 50 7.09 2.87 -9.05
CA ARG A 50 6.69 2.88 -10.46
C ARG A 50 6.38 4.29 -10.94
N TYR A 51 5.66 5.07 -10.13
CA TYR A 51 5.41 6.49 -10.43
C TYR A 51 6.74 7.26 -10.58
N ALA A 52 7.68 7.06 -9.66
CA ALA A 52 9.00 7.68 -9.71
C ALA A 52 9.74 7.39 -11.01
N LYS A 53 9.81 6.11 -11.40
CA LYS A 53 10.49 5.70 -12.64
C LYS A 53 9.85 6.31 -13.88
N VAL A 54 8.51 6.36 -13.95
CA VAL A 54 7.79 6.96 -15.09
C VAL A 54 8.07 8.46 -15.20
N VAL A 55 8.07 9.19 -14.08
CA VAL A 55 8.36 10.63 -14.07
C VAL A 55 9.84 10.92 -14.39
N HIS A 56 10.78 10.13 -13.86
CA HIS A 56 12.21 10.30 -14.15
C HIS A 56 12.58 9.98 -15.60
N HIS A 57 11.95 8.98 -16.22
CA HIS A 57 12.25 8.62 -17.62
C HIS A 57 11.65 9.57 -18.67
N THR A 58 10.77 10.49 -18.27
CA THR A 58 10.31 11.56 -19.15
C THR A 58 10.85 12.90 -18.69
N PRO A 59 12.00 13.36 -19.22
CA PRO A 59 12.38 14.75 -19.06
C PRO A 59 11.32 15.59 -19.80
N SER A 60 10.33 16.09 -19.08
CA SER A 60 9.33 17.01 -19.63
C SER A 60 10.05 18.33 -19.94
N PRO A 61 10.17 18.76 -21.22
CA PRO A 61 10.97 19.92 -21.60
C PRO A 61 10.33 21.28 -21.29
N SER A 62 9.15 21.33 -20.65
CA SER A 62 8.34 22.56 -20.67
C SER A 62 7.40 22.71 -19.47
N THR A 63 7.90 22.59 -18.24
CA THR A 63 7.11 23.07 -17.09
C THR A 63 8.02 23.78 -16.10
N THR A 64 7.92 25.10 -16.16
CA THR A 64 8.42 26.09 -15.19
C THR A 64 8.46 25.55 -13.75
N PRO A 65 9.60 25.70 -13.06
CA PRO A 65 9.79 25.08 -11.77
C PRO A 65 9.09 25.94 -10.70
N SER A 66 7.96 25.46 -10.17
CA SER A 66 7.49 25.89 -8.85
C SER A 66 8.38 25.22 -7.80
N CYS A 67 9.52 25.87 -7.52
CA CYS A 67 10.73 25.32 -6.89
C CYS A 67 10.66 24.85 -5.43
N ARG A 68 9.50 24.82 -4.73
CA ARG A 68 9.52 24.58 -3.27
C ARG A 68 8.89 23.29 -2.75
N SER A 69 7.84 22.77 -3.40
CA SER A 69 7.13 21.57 -2.92
C SER A 69 7.53 20.29 -3.67
N ARG A 70 7.89 20.39 -4.96
CA ARG A 70 8.32 19.24 -5.78
C ARG A 70 9.72 18.73 -5.47
N PHE A 71 10.59 19.58 -4.91
CA PHE A 71 11.97 19.21 -4.59
C PHE A 71 12.02 18.15 -3.47
N SER A 72 11.21 18.29 -2.41
CA SER A 72 11.18 17.32 -1.30
C SER A 72 10.71 15.92 -1.72
N MET A 73 9.71 15.83 -2.62
CA MET A 73 9.18 14.55 -3.08
C MET A 73 10.15 13.89 -4.08
N ALA A 74 10.74 14.65 -5.00
CA ALA A 74 11.72 14.14 -5.96
C ALA A 74 13.00 13.66 -5.26
N THR A 75 13.49 14.38 -4.24
CA THR A 75 14.65 13.96 -3.44
C THR A 75 14.35 12.70 -2.62
N MET A 76 13.14 12.57 -2.04
CA MET A 76 12.73 11.32 -1.37
C MET A 76 12.62 10.14 -2.34
N LEU A 77 12.11 10.38 -3.56
CA LEU A 77 12.02 9.38 -4.62
C LEU A 77 13.39 8.91 -5.12
N GLN A 78 14.37 9.83 -5.20
CA GLN A 78 15.76 9.51 -5.53
C GLN A 78 16.41 8.62 -4.46
N LEU A 79 16.07 8.81 -3.18
CA LEU A 79 16.51 7.90 -2.11
C LEU A 79 15.90 6.50 -2.26
N LEU A 80 14.63 6.39 -2.66
CA LEU A 80 13.92 5.12 -2.85
C LEU A 80 14.53 4.23 -3.95
N GLN A 81 15.21 4.79 -4.95
CA GLN A 81 15.87 4.02 -6.00
C GLN A 81 17.11 3.26 -5.51
N SER A 82 17.65 3.59 -4.34
CA SER A 82 18.80 2.88 -3.79
C SER A 82 18.36 1.57 -3.11
N ALA A 83 18.87 0.44 -3.60
CA ALA A 83 18.66 -0.88 -3.01
C ALA A 83 18.89 -0.96 -1.48
N PRO A 84 19.90 -0.30 -0.88
CA PRO A 84 20.05 -0.31 0.58
C PRO A 84 18.91 0.43 1.30
N PHE A 85 18.42 1.55 0.75
CA PHE A 85 17.33 2.30 1.36
C PHE A 85 16.01 1.51 1.32
N ALA A 86 15.71 0.83 0.21
CA ALA A 86 14.55 -0.04 0.11
C ALA A 86 14.57 -1.17 1.16
N ARG A 87 15.76 -1.74 1.44
CA ARG A 87 15.91 -2.74 2.51
C ARG A 87 15.67 -2.14 3.90
N VAL A 88 16.22 -0.96 4.17
CA VAL A 88 16.00 -0.27 5.45
C VAL A 88 14.52 0.05 5.64
N LEU A 89 13.84 0.57 4.61
CA LEU A 89 12.42 0.87 4.66
C LEU A 89 11.57 -0.39 4.89
N ALA A 90 11.92 -1.51 4.26
CA ALA A 90 11.28 -2.79 4.49
C ALA A 90 11.48 -3.26 5.93
N LEU A 91 12.70 -3.22 6.46
CA LEU A 91 13.02 -3.60 7.84
C LEU A 91 12.29 -2.72 8.86
N VAL A 92 12.26 -1.41 8.64
CA VAL A 92 11.54 -0.45 9.48
C VAL A 92 10.04 -0.73 9.45
N THR A 93 9.47 -1.00 8.27
CA THR A 93 8.05 -1.31 8.12
C THR A 93 7.68 -2.59 8.88
N TRP A 94 8.48 -3.65 8.72
CA TRP A 94 8.33 -4.89 9.47
C TRP A 94 8.45 -4.67 10.98
N GLY A 95 9.49 -3.95 11.42
CA GLY A 95 9.72 -3.65 12.83
C GLY A 95 8.60 -2.84 13.47
N LEU A 96 8.12 -1.79 12.79
CA LEU A 96 7.03 -0.94 13.28
C LEU A 96 5.72 -1.73 13.41
N LEU A 97 5.38 -2.55 12.42
CA LEU A 97 4.17 -3.37 12.46
C LEU A 97 4.28 -4.49 13.51
N LEU A 98 5.46 -5.09 13.66
CA LEU A 98 5.71 -6.05 14.74
C LEU A 98 5.54 -5.38 16.11
N LEU A 99 6.06 -4.17 16.29
CA LEU A 99 5.91 -3.41 17.53
C LEU A 99 4.45 -3.03 17.81
N CYS A 100 3.63 -2.77 16.79
CA CYS A 100 2.19 -2.52 16.97
C CYS A 100 1.41 -3.82 17.29
N CYS A 101 1.78 -4.94 16.67
CA CYS A 101 1.08 -6.22 16.79
C CYS A 101 1.50 -7.03 18.04
N LEU A 102 2.75 -6.96 18.48
CA LEU A 102 3.28 -7.72 19.62
C LEU A 102 2.57 -7.40 20.94
N PRO A 103 2.32 -6.13 21.31
CA PRO A 103 1.58 -5.84 22.53
C PRO A 103 0.14 -6.34 22.44
N ASN A 104 -0.46 -6.39 21.24
CA ASN A 104 -1.80 -6.95 21.07
C ASN A 104 -1.87 -8.46 21.38
N THR A 105 -0.81 -9.23 21.14
CA THR A 105 -0.75 -10.65 21.53
C THR A 105 -0.46 -10.80 23.01
N ILE A 106 0.52 -10.05 23.54
CA ILE A 106 0.98 -10.13 24.94
C ILE A 106 -0.11 -9.65 25.92
N LEU A 107 -0.83 -8.57 25.60
CA LEU A 107 -1.86 -8.00 26.49
C LEU A 107 -3.20 -8.75 26.42
N THR A 108 -3.31 -9.80 25.60
CA THR A 108 -4.44 -10.74 25.54
C THR A 108 -4.16 -11.94 26.46
N SER A 109 -3.87 -11.66 27.73
CA SER A 109 -3.36 -12.63 28.72
C SER A 109 -4.43 -13.24 29.63
N ARG A 110 -5.69 -12.75 29.63
CA ARG A 110 -6.73 -13.29 30.51
C ARG A 110 -7.08 -14.73 30.15
N ALA A 111 -7.35 -15.54 31.17
CA ALA A 111 -7.78 -16.93 31.01
C ALA A 111 -9.19 -16.97 30.42
N ALA A 112 -9.40 -17.79 29.39
CA ALA A 112 -10.72 -18.01 28.81
C ALA A 112 -11.51 -18.99 29.68
N THR A 113 -12.76 -18.66 29.94
CA THR A 113 -13.74 -19.53 30.63
C THR A 113 -14.85 -19.87 29.63
N GLU A 114 -15.59 -20.96 29.84
CA GLU A 114 -16.70 -21.37 28.94
C GLU A 114 -17.69 -20.24 28.61
N HIS A 115 -17.92 -19.31 29.55
CA HIS A 115 -18.82 -18.18 29.35
C HIS A 115 -18.18 -16.97 28.66
N ASN A 116 -16.86 -16.85 28.62
CA ASN A 116 -16.14 -15.67 28.15
C ASN A 116 -15.29 -16.00 26.91
N SER A 117 -15.94 -16.50 25.86
CA SER A 117 -15.27 -16.92 24.61
C SER A 117 -15.00 -15.75 23.64
N SER A 118 -15.47 -14.54 23.96
CA SER A 118 -15.30 -13.36 23.11
C SER A 118 -13.90 -12.75 23.24
N CYS A 119 -13.32 -12.41 22.08
CA CYS A 119 -11.99 -11.81 21.96
C CYS A 119 -11.74 -10.58 22.86
N ILE A 120 -12.78 -9.79 23.10
CA ILE A 120 -12.67 -8.52 23.82
C ILE A 120 -12.60 -8.74 25.34
N GLU A 121 -13.21 -9.82 25.84
CA GLU A 121 -13.24 -10.18 27.27
C GLU A 121 -11.90 -10.79 27.72
N LEU A 122 -11.14 -11.34 26.78
CA LEU A 122 -9.79 -11.86 27.01
C LEU A 122 -8.71 -10.77 27.11
N LYS A 123 -9.03 -9.52 26.78
CA LYS A 123 -8.07 -8.41 26.84
C LYS A 123 -8.02 -7.81 28.25
N THR A 124 -6.81 -7.43 28.67
CA THR A 124 -6.60 -6.59 29.84
C THR A 124 -7.14 -5.16 29.60
N PRO A 125 -7.45 -4.36 30.64
CA PRO A 125 -7.88 -2.97 30.45
C PRO A 125 -6.85 -2.12 29.68
N LEU A 126 -5.56 -2.36 29.92
CA LEU A 126 -4.47 -1.76 29.14
C LEU A 126 -4.46 -2.25 27.68
N GLY A 127 -4.77 -3.54 27.47
CA GLY A 127 -4.86 -4.15 26.15
C GLY A 127 -6.01 -3.61 25.31
N PHE A 128 -7.12 -3.22 25.94
CA PHE A 128 -8.23 -2.54 25.28
C PHE A 128 -7.82 -1.15 24.78
N GLN A 129 -7.19 -0.34 25.62
CA GLN A 129 -6.68 0.98 25.22
C GLN A 129 -5.66 0.88 24.09
N TRP A 130 -4.69 -0.04 24.22
CA TRP A 130 -3.70 -0.29 23.16
C TRP A 130 -4.35 -0.75 21.86
N HIS A 131 -5.34 -1.64 21.94
CA HIS A 131 -6.07 -2.11 20.76
C HIS A 131 -6.81 -0.96 20.06
N THR A 132 -7.45 -0.06 20.79
CA THR A 132 -8.13 1.11 20.23
C THR A 132 -7.14 2.05 19.53
N VAL A 133 -6.01 2.36 20.16
CA VAL A 133 -4.96 3.20 19.57
C VAL A 133 -4.36 2.54 18.33
N SER A 134 -4.02 1.24 18.43
CA SER A 134 -3.47 0.47 17.31
C SER A 134 -4.45 0.43 16.13
N ASN A 135 -5.74 0.21 16.41
CA ASN A 135 -6.77 0.15 15.38
C ASN A 135 -6.95 1.50 14.69
N LEU A 136 -6.95 2.60 15.44
CA LEU A 136 -7.00 3.95 14.87
C LEU A 136 -5.80 4.20 13.96
N LEU A 137 -4.58 3.87 14.41
CA LEU A 137 -3.36 4.00 13.60
C LEU A 137 -3.45 3.17 12.31
N CYS A 138 -3.94 1.94 12.39
CA CYS A 138 -4.15 1.07 11.25
C CYS A 138 -5.15 1.64 10.23
N VAL A 139 -6.28 2.20 10.70
CA VAL A 139 -7.27 2.86 9.84
C VAL A 139 -6.68 4.10 9.18
N SER A 140 -5.95 4.93 9.92
CA SER A 140 -5.26 6.09 9.36
C SER A 140 -4.25 5.68 8.28
N LEU A 141 -3.47 4.63 8.55
CA LEU A 141 -2.49 4.10 7.60
C LEU A 141 -3.14 3.55 6.33
N PHE A 142 -4.32 2.93 6.44
CA PHE A 142 -5.11 2.51 5.28
C PHE A 142 -5.51 3.70 4.40
N TRP A 143 -6.03 4.78 4.97
CA TRP A 143 -6.42 5.96 4.19
C TRP A 143 -5.22 6.65 3.53
N VAL A 144 -4.08 6.72 4.22
CA VAL A 144 -2.84 7.27 3.66
C VAL A 144 -2.36 6.44 2.48
N THR A 145 -2.27 5.11 2.66
CA THR A 145 -1.81 4.20 1.60
C THR A 145 -2.77 4.18 0.40
N LEU A 146 -4.08 4.22 0.64
CA LEU A 146 -5.10 4.34 -0.41
C LEU A 146 -4.91 5.63 -1.21
N SER A 147 -4.70 6.75 -0.54
CA SER A 147 -4.48 8.05 -1.19
C SER A 147 -3.22 8.05 -2.05
N VAL A 148 -2.14 7.45 -1.55
CA VAL A 148 -0.86 7.29 -2.28
C VAL A 148 -1.03 6.43 -3.53
N VAL A 149 -1.71 5.28 -3.41
CA VAL A 149 -2.00 4.40 -4.54
C VAL A 149 -2.88 5.12 -5.56
N ALA A 150 -3.98 5.75 -5.15
CA ALA A 150 -4.85 6.50 -6.05
C ALA A 150 -4.09 7.62 -6.79
N PHE A 151 -3.27 8.39 -6.09
CA PHE A 151 -2.46 9.45 -6.69
C PHE A 151 -1.44 8.90 -7.70
N SER A 152 -0.70 7.85 -7.34
CA SER A 152 0.30 7.26 -8.23
C SER A 152 -0.33 6.67 -9.49
N TYR A 153 -1.43 5.93 -9.37
CA TYR A 153 -2.13 5.36 -10.52
C TYR A 153 -2.78 6.41 -11.41
N THR A 154 -3.45 7.43 -10.84
CA THR A 154 -4.04 8.52 -11.62
C THR A 154 -2.97 9.32 -12.37
N SER A 155 -1.82 9.58 -11.75
CA SER A 155 -0.74 10.28 -12.42
C SER A 155 -0.09 9.45 -13.53
N ILE A 156 0.08 8.13 -13.33
CA ILE A 156 0.57 7.22 -14.39
C ILE A 156 -0.42 7.22 -15.55
N ALA A 157 -1.71 7.04 -15.28
CA ALA A 157 -2.76 7.05 -16.31
C ALA A 157 -2.81 8.37 -17.07
N HIS A 158 -2.74 9.50 -16.37
CA HIS A 158 -2.69 10.82 -16.97
C HIS A 158 -1.44 10.99 -17.86
N HIS A 159 -0.28 10.50 -17.42
CA HIS A 159 0.95 10.55 -18.21
C HIS A 159 0.87 9.70 -19.49
N VAL A 160 0.34 8.48 -19.38
CA VAL A 160 0.09 7.59 -20.53
C VAL A 160 -0.90 8.23 -21.50
N TYR A 161 -2.00 8.78 -21.00
CA TYR A 161 -2.99 9.48 -21.83
C TYR A 161 -2.39 10.71 -22.54
N LYS A 162 -1.59 11.51 -21.83
CA LYS A 162 -0.89 12.66 -22.41
C LYS A 162 0.12 12.24 -23.48
N SER A 163 0.84 11.13 -23.28
CA SER A 163 1.77 10.58 -24.25
C SER A 163 1.03 10.08 -25.50
N TYR A 164 -0.03 9.29 -25.31
CA TYR A 164 -0.89 8.79 -26.38
C TYR A 164 -1.48 9.93 -27.22
N ARG A 165 -2.01 10.98 -26.57
CA ARG A 165 -2.55 12.15 -27.27
C ARG A 165 -1.48 12.89 -28.08
N ARG A 166 -0.27 13.06 -27.55
CA ARG A 166 0.85 13.70 -28.28
C ARG A 166 1.25 12.89 -29.51
N MET A 167 1.40 11.57 -29.37
CA MET A 167 1.69 10.68 -30.50
C MET A 167 0.60 10.74 -31.59
N ARG A 168 -0.68 10.80 -31.18
CA ARG A 168 -1.79 10.91 -32.13
C ARG A 168 -1.81 12.25 -32.88
N GLN A 169 -1.44 13.35 -32.23
CA GLN A 169 -1.31 14.66 -32.87
C GLN A 169 -0.16 14.68 -33.87
N ASP A 170 1.01 14.18 -33.47
CA ASP A 170 2.20 14.13 -34.31
C ASP A 170 1.97 13.27 -35.57
N ASN A 171 1.32 12.11 -35.43
CA ASN A 171 0.94 11.27 -36.57
C ASN A 171 -0.04 11.97 -37.53
N GLY A 172 -0.97 12.78 -36.99
CA GLY A 172 -1.89 13.58 -37.81
C GLY A 172 -1.17 14.68 -38.60
N ASP A 173 -0.22 15.37 -37.97
CA ASP A 173 0.58 16.41 -38.62
C ASP A 173 1.52 15.82 -39.68
N ILE A 174 2.12 14.65 -39.44
CA ILE A 174 2.94 13.92 -40.42
C ILE A 174 2.09 13.51 -41.64
N CYS A 175 0.91 12.94 -41.43
CA CYS A 175 0.00 12.52 -42.51
C CYS A 175 -0.46 13.73 -43.35
N ARG A 176 -0.82 14.84 -42.70
CA ARG A 176 -1.20 16.08 -43.39
C ARG A 176 -0.04 16.67 -44.20
N LYS A 177 1.18 16.66 -43.65
CA LYS A 177 2.38 17.13 -44.34
C LYS A 177 2.71 16.27 -45.57
N SER A 178 2.58 14.95 -45.44
CA SER A 178 2.80 13.99 -46.54
C SER A 178 1.81 14.19 -47.69
N ASN A 179 0.52 14.32 -47.40
CA ASN A 179 -0.49 14.59 -48.45
C ASN A 179 -0.23 15.90 -49.19
N ARG A 180 0.20 16.95 -48.47
CA ARG A 180 0.53 18.24 -49.08
C ARG A 180 1.76 18.16 -49.98
N SER A 181 2.78 17.37 -49.61
CA SER A 181 3.94 17.14 -50.49
C SER A 181 3.60 16.33 -51.74
N ILE A 182 2.72 15.33 -51.65
CA ILE A 182 2.30 14.54 -52.82
C ILE A 182 1.55 15.42 -53.81
N PHE A 183 0.67 16.30 -53.32
CA PHE A 183 -0.10 17.21 -54.18
C PHE A 183 0.79 18.20 -54.94
N ILE A 184 1.89 18.65 -54.35
CA ILE A 184 2.86 19.54 -55.02
C ILE A 184 3.64 18.82 -56.12
N ILE A 185 3.85 17.50 -56.01
CA ILE A 185 4.56 16.72 -57.03
C ILE A 185 3.64 16.34 -58.21
N LEU A 186 2.33 16.23 -57.96
CA LEU A 186 1.34 15.90 -59.00
C LEU A 186 0.85 17.12 -59.81
N ALA A 187 1.13 18.34 -59.36
CA ALA A 187 0.77 19.60 -60.02
C ALA A 187 1.93 20.13 -60.87
#